data_AF-A0A084VKX2-F1
#
_entry.id   AF-A0A084VKX2-F1
#
_cell.length_a   1.000
_cell.length_b   1.000
_cell.length_c   1.000
_cell.angle_alpha   90.00
_cell.angle_beta   90.00
_cell.angle_gamma   90.00
#
_symmetry.space_group_name_H-M   'P 1'
#
loop_
_entity.id
_entity.type
_entity.pdbx_description
1 polymer ?
#
loop_
_entity_poly.entity_id
_entity_poly.type
_entity_poly.pdbx_seq_one_letter_code
_entity_poly.pdbx_strand_id
1 'polypeptide(L)'
;MLAGGHGDPNPNASWLDSRGLWLAYVLGMVSFHIILLAIPFVQIPYAWTITNVSHNLAHLYFLHSIKGAPWMSIECGENRKYTHWEQIDYGEQFTTTKKFLTAAPIVLFVLSMENYFVF
;
A
#
# COMPACT_ATOMS: atom_id res chain seq x y z
N MET A 1 23.41 9.21 14.16
CA MET A 1 22.14 8.67 13.66
C MET A 1 21.03 9.22 14.53
N LEU A 2 20.10 10.01 13.98
CA LEU A 2 18.71 10.13 14.44
C LEU A 2 17.91 10.85 13.35
N ALA A 3 17.09 10.11 12.60
CA ALA A 3 16.02 10.70 11.80
C ALA A 3 14.75 9.87 12.02
N GLY A 4 13.98 10.26 13.04
CA GLY A 4 12.80 9.54 13.51
C GLY A 4 12.84 9.49 15.04
N GLY A 5 11.81 9.99 15.71
CA GLY A 5 11.78 10.18 17.17
C GLY A 5 11.97 8.90 18.02
N HIS A 6 12.16 7.74 17.40
CA HIS A 6 12.37 6.43 18.03
C HIS A 6 13.71 5.75 17.66
N GLY A 7 14.66 6.47 17.05
CA GLY A 7 15.96 5.88 16.69
C GLY A 7 15.95 5.08 15.39
N ASP A 8 14.86 5.12 14.62
CA ASP A 8 14.81 4.57 13.27
C ASP A 8 15.77 5.32 12.33
N PRO A 9 16.66 4.62 11.60
CA PRO A 9 17.47 5.26 10.58
C PRO A 9 16.68 5.81 9.38
N ASN A 10 15.45 5.37 9.13
CA ASN A 10 14.61 5.86 8.02
C ASN A 10 13.14 6.10 8.43
N PRO A 11 12.73 7.34 8.75
CA PRO A 11 11.37 7.66 9.15
C PRO A 11 10.40 7.67 7.96
N ASN A 12 10.93 7.68 6.73
CA ASN A 12 10.14 7.72 5.52
C ASN A 12 9.37 6.40 5.31
N ALA A 13 9.86 5.27 5.83
CA ALA A 13 9.21 3.97 5.66
C ALA A 13 8.77 3.33 6.98
N SER A 14 9.26 3.79 8.14
CA SER A 14 8.97 3.15 9.43
C SER A 14 7.49 3.20 9.83
N TRP A 15 6.74 4.20 9.38
CA TRP A 15 5.30 4.30 9.63
C TRP A 15 4.50 3.17 8.95
N LEU A 16 5.04 2.54 7.90
CA LEU A 16 4.42 1.43 7.18
C LEU A 16 4.32 0.15 8.01
N ASP A 17 5.14 -0.02 9.05
CA ASP A 17 5.10 -1.19 9.96
C ASP A 17 4.06 -1.02 11.08
N SER A 18 3.49 0.18 11.24
CA SER A 18 2.53 0.42 12.32
C SER A 18 1.22 -0.35 12.10
N ARG A 19 0.77 -1.07 13.13
CA ARG A 19 -0.53 -1.79 13.13
C ARG A 19 -1.71 -0.86 12.86
N GLY A 20 -1.62 0.38 13.34
CA GLY A 20 -2.63 1.42 13.09
C GLY A 20 -2.75 1.76 11.60
N LEU A 21 -1.63 1.81 10.87
CA LEU A 21 -1.67 2.02 9.43
C LEU A 21 -2.29 0.83 8.70
N TRP A 22 -1.93 -0.41 9.07
CA TRP A 22 -2.51 -1.58 8.40
C TRP A 22 -4.03 -1.63 8.56
N LEU A 23 -4.51 -1.29 9.75
CA LEU A 23 -5.94 -1.13 9.99
C LEU A 23 -6.54 -0.01 9.12
N ALA A 24 -5.92 1.18 9.09
CA ALA A 24 -6.39 2.30 8.27
C ALA A 24 -6.39 1.95 6.77
N TYR A 25 -5.42 1.20 6.29
CA TYR A 25 -5.33 0.70 4.91
C TYR A 25 -6.53 -0.19 4.57
N VAL A 26 -6.82 -1.19 5.41
CA VAL A 26 -7.97 -2.10 5.21
C VAL A 26 -9.28 -1.33 5.29
N LEU A 27 -9.43 -0.45 6.28
CA LEU A 27 -10.63 0.37 6.43
C LEU A 27 -10.84 1.33 5.25
N GLY A 28 -9.78 1.96 4.76
CA GLY A 28 -9.83 2.82 3.58
C GLY A 28 -10.27 2.06 2.34
N MET A 29 -9.72 0.85 2.13
CA MET A 29 -10.11 -0.03 1.03
C MET A 29 -11.56 -0.48 1.11
N VAL A 30 -12.02 -0.94 2.28
CA VAL A 30 -13.42 -1.35 2.48
C VAL A 30 -14.37 -0.16 2.30
N SER A 31 -14.00 1.01 2.83
CA SER A 31 -14.82 2.22 2.69
C SER A 31 -14.94 2.65 1.23
N PHE A 32 -13.84 2.64 0.48
CA PHE A 32 -13.85 2.90 -0.96
C PHE A 32 -14.76 1.93 -1.71
N HIS A 33 -14.68 0.64 -1.41
CA HIS A 33 -15.54 -0.36 -2.04
C HIS A 33 -17.03 -0.16 -1.71
N ILE A 34 -17.37 0.15 -0.45
CA ILE A 34 -18.75 0.44 -0.03
C ILE A 34 -19.28 1.68 -0.76
N ILE A 35 -18.46 2.71 -0.93
CA ILE A 35 -18.84 3.91 -1.70
C ILE A 35 -19.17 3.53 -3.14
N LEU A 36 -18.37 2.68 -3.79
CA LEU A 36 -18.67 2.20 -5.15
C LEU A 36 -19.99 1.43 -5.23
N LEU A 37 -20.27 0.56 -4.25
CA LEU A 37 -21.54 -0.18 -4.17
C LEU A 37 -22.75 0.73 -3.92
N ALA A 38 -22.55 1.90 -3.32
CA ALA A 38 -23.61 2.88 -3.09
C ALA A 38 -23.97 3.69 -4.35
N ILE A 39 -23.16 3.63 -5.42
CA ILE A 39 -23.43 4.36 -6.66
C ILE A 39 -24.51 3.62 -7.45
N PRO A 40 -25.65 4.26 -7.75
CA PRO A 40 -26.67 3.64 -8.58
C PRO A 40 -26.06 3.27 -9.95
N PHE A 41 -26.50 2.16 -10.53
CA PHE A 41 -26.04 1.59 -11.81
C PHE A 41 -24.69 0.85 -11.80
N VAL A 42 -23.87 0.96 -10.75
CA VAL A 42 -22.66 0.13 -10.61
C VAL A 42 -23.05 -1.27 -10.16
N GLN A 43 -22.84 -2.27 -11.01
CA GLN A 43 -23.07 -3.67 -10.65
C GLN A 43 -21.93 -4.21 -9.79
N ILE A 44 -22.22 -5.24 -8.98
CA ILE A 44 -21.26 -5.86 -8.05
C ILE A 44 -19.94 -6.25 -8.73
N PRO A 45 -19.93 -6.92 -9.91
CA PRO A 45 -18.67 -7.30 -10.57
C PRO A 45 -17.84 -6.07 -11.00
N TYR A 46 -18.51 -5.00 -11.43
CA TYR A 46 -17.84 -3.76 -11.80
C TYR A 46 -17.25 -3.04 -10.59
N ALA A 47 -17.95 -3.01 -9.45
CA ALA A 47 -17.43 -2.42 -8.22
C ALA A 47 -16.13 -3.12 -7.77
N TRP A 48 -16.10 -4.45 -7.80
CA TRP A 48 -14.89 -5.22 -7.51
C TRP A 48 -13.77 -4.97 -8.51
N THR A 49 -14.09 -4.91 -9.81
CA THR A 49 -13.11 -4.62 -10.87
C THR A 49 -12.48 -3.25 -10.67
N ILE A 50 -13.29 -2.21 -10.45
CA ILE A 50 -12.82 -0.84 -10.20
C ILE A 50 -11.98 -0.81 -8.91
N THR A 51 -12.43 -1.49 -7.86
CA THR A 51 -11.66 -1.60 -6.60
C THR A 51 -10.28 -2.20 -6.83
N ASN A 52 -10.21 -3.31 -7.57
CA ASN A 52 -8.97 -4.00 -7.87
C ASN A 52 -8.02 -3.15 -8.72
N VAL A 53 -8.51 -2.55 -9.81
CA VAL A 53 -7.68 -1.73 -10.71
C VAL A 53 -7.19 -0.47 -10.00
N SER A 54 -8.07 0.26 -9.31
CA SER A 54 -7.69 1.47 -8.59
C SER A 54 -6.68 1.18 -7.47
N HIS A 55 -6.87 0.09 -6.73
CA HIS A 55 -5.91 -0.35 -5.72
C HIS A 55 -4.55 -0.68 -6.32
N ASN A 56 -4.50 -1.49 -7.39
CA ASN A 56 -3.24 -1.87 -8.02
C ASN A 56 -2.50 -0.66 -8.61
N LEU A 57 -3.23 0.29 -9.22
CA LEU A 57 -2.65 1.54 -9.71
C LEU A 57 -2.06 2.37 -8.57
N ALA A 58 -2.81 2.55 -7.47
CA ALA A 58 -2.33 3.27 -6.31
C ALA A 58 -1.12 2.56 -5.68
N HIS A 59 -1.18 1.25 -5.50
CA HIS A 59 -0.10 0.43 -4.95
C HIS A 59 1.17 0.54 -5.79
N LEU A 60 1.05 0.42 -7.12
CA LEU A 60 2.17 0.58 -8.05
C LEU A 60 2.76 2.01 -7.99
N TYR A 61 1.90 3.02 -8.01
CA TYR A 61 2.35 4.41 -8.00
C TYR A 61 3.06 4.76 -6.69
N PHE A 62 2.40 4.57 -5.54
CA PHE A 62 2.93 4.99 -4.25
C PHE A 62 4.14 4.17 -3.79
N LEU A 63 4.13 2.85 -4.00
CA LEU A 63 5.21 1.99 -3.49
C LEU A 63 6.35 1.80 -4.48
N HIS A 64 6.06 1.72 -5.78
CA HIS A 64 7.06 1.34 -6.78
C HIS A 64 7.46 2.47 -7.73
N SER A 65 6.73 3.58 -7.78
CA SER A 65 7.06 4.71 -8.67
C SER A 65 7.60 5.92 -7.91
N ILE A 66 7.02 6.25 -6.76
CA ILE A 66 7.51 7.36 -5.93
C ILE A 66 8.87 6.99 -5.32
N LYS A 67 9.84 7.87 -5.56
CA LYS A 67 11.20 7.81 -5.02
C LYS A 67 11.47 9.02 -4.14
N GLY A 68 12.44 8.89 -3.24
CA GLY A 68 12.87 9.99 -2.39
C GLY A 68 12.60 9.74 -0.90
N ALA A 69 13.13 10.63 -0.07
CA ALA A 69 13.02 10.58 1.37
C ALA A 69 12.79 12.00 1.94
N PRO A 70 11.59 12.58 1.76
CA PRO A 70 11.30 13.97 2.12
C PRO A 70 11.50 14.28 3.61
N TRP A 71 11.38 13.26 4.46
CA TRP A 71 11.50 13.39 5.92
C TRP A 71 12.90 13.04 6.48
N MET A 72 13.89 12.82 5.60
CA MET A 72 15.27 12.52 5.99
C MET A 72 16.19 13.72 5.84
N SER A 73 17.27 13.78 6.64
CA SER A 73 18.30 14.82 6.53
C SER A 73 19.02 14.76 5.17
N ILE A 74 19.58 15.90 4.74
CA ILE A 74 20.24 16.06 3.43
C ILE A 74 21.39 15.06 3.22
N GLU A 75 22.00 14.56 4.29
CA GLU A 75 23.12 13.63 4.30
C GLU A 75 22.74 12.17 3.93
N CYS A 76 21.45 11.82 3.90
CA CYS A 76 21.02 10.47 3.51
C CYS A 76 20.90 10.33 1.98
N GLY A 77 22.04 10.37 1.29
CA GLY A 77 22.14 10.51 -0.16
C GLY A 77 21.64 9.31 -0.99
N GLU A 78 21.71 8.08 -0.47
CA GLU A 78 21.31 6.88 -1.23
C GLU A 78 19.80 6.63 -1.23
N ASN A 79 19.12 6.91 -0.12
CA ASN A 79 17.66 6.72 0.02
C ASN A 79 16.83 7.58 -0.93
N ARG A 80 17.45 8.61 -1.54
CA ARG A 80 16.81 9.44 -2.57
C ARG A 80 16.55 8.69 -3.87
N LYS A 81 17.33 7.63 -4.16
CA LYS A 81 17.25 6.87 -5.41
C LYS A 81 16.24 5.71 -5.34
N TYR A 82 15.90 5.30 -4.12
CA TYR A 82 15.04 4.15 -3.85
C TYR A 82 13.56 4.54 -3.84
N THR A 83 12.75 3.62 -4.33
CA THR A 83 11.29 3.64 -4.21
C THR A 83 10.86 3.45 -2.76
N HIS A 84 9.61 3.78 -2.45
CA HIS A 84 9.10 3.55 -1.10
C HIS A 84 9.16 2.06 -0.71
N TRP A 85 8.89 1.17 -1.66
CA TRP A 85 9.01 -0.27 -1.47
C TRP A 85 10.42 -0.71 -1.07
N GLU A 86 11.44 -0.22 -1.79
CA GLU A 86 12.84 -0.54 -1.52
C GLU A 86 13.32 0.01 -0.17
N GLN A 87 12.70 1.09 0.32
CA GLN A 87 13.04 1.71 1.59
C GLN A 87 12.43 1.01 2.82
N ILE A 88 11.35 0.23 2.65
CA ILE A 88 10.71 -0.55 3.74
C ILE A 88 11.73 -1.53 4.33
N ASP A 89 11.82 -1.53 5.66
CA ASP A 89 12.65 -2.44 6.45
C ASP A 89 14.10 -2.51 5.95
N TYR A 90 14.66 -1.36 5.53
CA TYR A 90 16.03 -1.26 5.02
C TYR A 90 16.29 -2.14 3.77
N GLY A 91 15.24 -2.45 3.02
CA GLY A 91 15.33 -3.31 1.84
C GLY A 91 15.32 -4.81 2.15
N GLU A 92 15.21 -5.21 3.42
CA GLU A 92 15.08 -6.61 3.82
C GLU A 92 13.83 -7.21 3.18
N GLN A 93 13.96 -8.40 2.58
CA GLN A 93 12.85 -9.08 1.93
C GLN A 93 12.11 -9.98 2.92
N PHE A 94 10.86 -10.31 2.62
CA PHE A 94 10.03 -11.23 3.43
C PHE A 94 9.77 -10.80 4.88
N THR A 95 9.90 -9.51 5.17
CA THR A 95 9.44 -8.92 6.43
C THR A 95 7.92 -8.92 6.54
N THR A 96 7.40 -8.70 7.75
CA THR A 96 5.95 -8.74 7.99
C THR A 96 5.21 -7.69 7.16
N THR A 97 5.73 -6.47 7.10
CA THR A 97 5.16 -5.37 6.30
C THR A 97 5.15 -5.70 4.81
N LYS A 98 6.26 -6.18 4.25
CA LYS A 98 6.30 -6.58 2.83
C LYS A 98 5.37 -7.75 2.53
N LYS A 99 5.29 -8.75 3.42
CA LYS A 99 4.33 -9.86 3.28
C LYS A 99 2.89 -9.36 3.26
N PHE A 100 2.52 -8.45 4.15
CA PHE A 100 1.20 -7.84 4.19
C PHE A 100 0.89 -7.10 2.89
N LEU A 101 1.78 -6.21 2.45
CA LEU A 101 1.60 -5.41 1.23
C LEU A 101 1.62 -6.25 -0.05
N THR A 102 2.38 -7.36 -0.08
CA THR A 102 2.31 -8.32 -1.19
C THR A 102 1.01 -9.13 -1.18
N ALA A 103 0.51 -9.52 0.00
CA ALA A 103 -0.72 -10.31 0.11
C ALA A 103 -1.97 -9.49 -0.27
N ALA A 104 -1.99 -8.18 0.02
CA ALA A 104 -3.13 -7.31 -0.23
C ALA A 104 -3.67 -7.33 -1.68
N PRO A 105 -2.85 -7.07 -2.73
CA PRO A 105 -3.31 -7.14 -4.12
C PRO A 105 -3.71 -8.56 -4.54
N ILE A 106 -3.08 -9.60 -3.99
CA ILE A 106 -3.41 -11.00 -4.27
C ILE A 106 -4.81 -11.34 -3.76
N VAL A 107 -5.08 -11.04 -2.49
CA VAL A 107 -6.40 -11.28 -1.87
C VAL A 107 -7.47 -10.50 -2.63
N LEU A 108 -7.21 -9.23 -2.95
CA LEU A 108 -8.15 -8.40 -3.70
C LEU A 108 -8.41 -8.94 -5.12
N PHE A 109 -7.39 -9.51 -5.77
CA PHE A 109 -7.54 -10.16 -7.07
C PHE A 109 -8.42 -11.41 -6.98
N VAL A 110 -8.20 -12.27 -5.99
CA VAL A 110 -9.04 -13.46 -5.76
C VAL A 110 -10.49 -13.08 -5.51
N LEU A 111 -10.75 -12.08 -4.64
CA LEU A 111 -12.10 -11.57 -4.39
C LEU A 111 -12.75 -11.02 -5.66
N SER A 112 -12.00 -10.28 -6.48
CA SER A 112 -12.53 -9.76 -7.74
C SER A 112 -12.86 -10.87 -8.75
N MET A 113 -12.03 -11.92 -8.81
CA MET A 113 -12.26 -13.07 -9.70
C MET A 113 -13.50 -13.86 -9.28
N GLU A 114 -13.65 -14.18 -8.01
CA GLU A 114 -14.82 -14.92 -7.49
C GLU A 114 -16.14 -14.24 -7.87
N ASN A 115 -16.23 -12.91 -7.71
CA ASN A 115 -17.45 -12.16 -8.01
C ASN A 115 -17.73 -11.99 -9.51
N TYR A 116 -16.78 -12.30 -10.38
CA TYR A 116 -16.98 -12.31 -11.84
C TYR A 116 -17.58 -13.63 -12.32
N PHE A 117 -17.29 -14.75 -11.66
CA PHE A 117 -17.73 -16.10 -12.07
C PHE A 117 -19.13 -16.49 -11.58
N VAL A 118 -19.77 -15.67 -10.74
CA VAL A 118 -21.10 -15.95 -10.15
C VAL A 118 -22.26 -15.36 -10.98
N PHE A 119 -21.98 -14.81 -12.17
CA PHE A 119 -22.97 -14.38 -13.17
C PHE A 119 -22.74 -15.09 -14.49
#